data_AF-A0A3S3UPF0-F1
#
_entry.id   AF-A0A3S3UPF0-F1
#
_cell.length_a   1.000
_cell.length_b   1.000
_cell.length_c   1.000
_cell.angle_alpha   90.00
_cell.angle_beta   90.00
_cell.angle_gamma   90.00
#
_symmetry.space_group_name_H-M   'P 1'
#
loop_
_entity.id
_entity.type
_entity.pdbx_description
1 polymer ?
#
loop_
_entity_poly.entity_id
_entity_poly.type
_entity_poly.pdbx_seq_one_letter_code
_entity_poly.pdbx_strand_id
1 'polypeptide(L)' 'MTHQSPNVSESRLERGKRALAEIDGEAGRNVIAALADIAPDFANYVFEFSFGDIYSRPGLDLRARE' A
#
# COMPACT_ATOMS: atom_id res chain seq x y z
N MET A 1 -5.09 -0.27 17.32
CA MET A 1 -5.04 -0.86 15.97
C MET A 1 -4.26 -2.17 16.07
N THR A 2 -4.85 -3.26 15.61
CA THR A 2 -4.27 -4.60 15.67
C THR A 2 -3.02 -4.65 14.80
N HIS A 3 -1.84 -4.82 15.41
CA HIS A 3 -0.59 -5.07 14.69
C HIS A 3 -0.64 -6.48 14.09
N GLN A 4 -1.14 -6.59 12.85
CA GLN A 4 -1.09 -7.85 12.13
C GLN A 4 0.34 -8.07 11.66
N SER A 5 1.03 -9.03 12.26
CA SER A 5 2.37 -9.45 11.83
C SER A 5 2.31 -9.82 10.34
N PRO A 6 3.30 -9.41 9.53
CA PRO A 6 3.31 -9.72 8.11
C PRO A 6 3.32 -11.24 7.96
N ASN A 7 2.32 -11.77 7.26
CA ASN A 7 2.35 -13.16 6.86
C ASN A 7 3.57 -13.32 5.93
N VAL A 8 4.53 -14.17 6.30
CA VAL A 8 5.80 -14.34 5.58
C VAL A 8 5.57 -14.84 4.14
N SER A 9 4.38 -15.39 3.84
CA SER A 9 3.96 -15.77 2.49
C SER A 9 3.26 -14.67 1.68
N GLU A 10 2.94 -13.51 2.27
CA GLU A 10 2.26 -12.40 1.59
C GLU A 10 3.26 -11.64 0.71
N SER A 11 2.97 -11.55 -0.60
CA SER A 11 3.79 -10.79 -1.54
C SER A 11 3.74 -9.29 -1.21
N ARG A 12 4.74 -8.54 -1.68
CA ARG A 12 4.78 -7.07 -1.52
C ARG A 12 3.55 -6.42 -2.11
N LEU A 13 3.12 -6.92 -3.28
CA LEU A 13 1.94 -6.46 -3.99
C LEU A 13 0.66 -6.67 -3.19
N GLU A 14 0.47 -7.87 -2.63
CA GLU A 14 -0.73 -8.19 -1.85
C GLU A 14 -0.79 -7.38 -0.55
N ARG A 15 0.36 -7.25 0.13
CA ARG A 15 0.47 -6.39 1.31
C ARG A 15 0.17 -4.93 0.98
N GLY A 16 0.67 -4.44 -0.15
CA GLY A 16 0.44 -3.08 -0.63
C GLY A 16 -1.01 -2.78 -0.96
N LYS A 17 -1.70 -3.71 -1.65
CA LYS A 17 -3.13 -3.59 -1.92
C LYS A 17 -3.95 -3.55 -0.63
N ARG A 18 -3.61 -4.41 0.34
CA ARG A 18 -4.27 -4.44 1.65
C ARG A 18 -4.03 -3.13 2.41
N ALA A 19 -2.78 -2.67 2.49
CA ALA A 19 -2.44 -1.40 3.15
C ALA A 19 -3.12 -0.21 2.49
N LEU A 20 -3.18 -0.13 1.15
CA LEU A 20 -3.93 0.91 0.46
C LEU A 20 -5.41 0.89 0.85
N ALA A 21 -6.02 -0.30 0.93
CA ALA A 21 -7.42 -0.46 1.31
C ALA A 21 -7.70 -0.11 2.79
N GLU A 22 -6.69 -0.23 3.67
CA GLU A 22 -6.76 0.11 5.09
C GLU A 22 -6.51 1.61 5.36
N ILE A 23 -5.62 2.23 4.58
CA ILE A 23 -5.13 3.60 4.79
C ILE A 23 -6.08 4.63 4.18
N ASP A 24 -6.55 4.40 2.96
CA ASP A 24 -7.22 5.45 2.22
C ASP A 24 -8.50 5.01 1.50
N GLY A 25 -9.42 5.98 1.42
CA GLY A 25 -10.68 5.89 0.70
C GLY A 25 -10.49 6.00 -0.82
N GLU A 26 -11.44 6.66 -1.50
CA GLU A 26 -11.46 6.78 -2.97
C GLU A 26 -10.19 7.39 -3.59
N ALA A 27 -9.47 8.27 -2.88
CA ALA A 27 -8.35 9.04 -3.44
C ALA A 27 -7.17 8.18 -3.87
N GLY A 28 -6.68 7.30 -2.99
CA GLY A 28 -5.60 6.36 -3.31
C GLY A 28 -5.96 5.42 -4.47
N ARG A 29 -7.23 4.96 -4.55
CA ARG A 29 -7.71 4.15 -5.68
C ARG A 29 -7.71 4.91 -7.00
N ASN A 30 -8.11 6.18 -6.97
CA ASN A 30 -8.15 7.02 -8.17
C ASN A 30 -6.75 7.29 -8.73
N VAL A 31 -5.75 7.50 -7.87
CA VAL A 31 -4.35 7.68 -8.31
C VAL A 31 -3.83 6.42 -8.99
N ILE A 32 -4.03 5.24 -8.40
CA ILE A 32 -3.62 3.98 -9.01
C ILE A 32 -4.37 3.74 -10.33
N ALA A 33 -5.68 3.98 -10.37
CA ALA A 33 -6.48 3.80 -11.57
C ALA A 33 -6.00 4.71 -12.72
N ALA A 34 -5.69 5.98 -12.41
CA ALA A 34 -5.13 6.91 -13.39
C ALA A 34 -3.75 6.46 -13.92
N LEU A 35 -2.95 5.80 -13.08
CA LEU A 35 -1.65 5.28 -13.48
C LEU A 35 -1.73 3.96 -14.24
N ALA A 36 -2.74 3.12 -14.00
CA ALA A 36 -2.83 1.78 -14.60
C ALA A 36 -2.87 1.82 -16.13
N ASP A 37 -3.53 2.82 -16.71
CA ASP A 37 -3.67 2.95 -18.16
C ASP A 37 -2.45 3.56 -18.85
N ILE A 38 -1.64 4.35 -18.14
CA ILE A 38 -0.51 5.12 -18.70
C ILE A 38 0.84 4.49 -18.35
N ALA A 39 0.97 3.98 -17.12
CA ALA A 39 2.20 3.47 -16.54
C ALA A 39 1.90 2.30 -15.57
N PRO A 40 1.47 1.13 -16.10
CA PRO A 40 1.04 0.00 -15.28
C PRO A 40 2.14 -0.53 -14.35
N ASP A 41 3.40 -0.51 -14.79
CA ASP A 41 4.53 -0.92 -13.94
C ASP A 41 4.74 0.05 -12.78
N PHE A 42 4.52 1.35 -13.01
CA PHE A 42 4.61 2.34 -11.96
C PHE A 42 3.46 2.20 -10.96
N ALA A 43 2.24 1.91 -11.43
CA ALA A 43 1.12 1.57 -10.54
C ALA A 43 1.46 0.38 -9.64
N ASN A 44 2.11 -0.66 -10.19
CA ASN A 44 2.61 -1.79 -9.39
C ASN A 44 3.68 -1.35 -8.38
N TYR A 45 4.63 -0.51 -8.76
CA TYR A 45 5.63 0.00 -7.81
C TYR A 45 5.03 0.81 -6.67
N VAL A 46 3.99 1.59 -6.92
CA VAL A 46 3.29 2.32 -5.85
C VAL A 46 2.68 1.32 -4.85
N PHE A 47 2.06 0.24 -5.33
CA PHE A 47 1.58 -0.82 -4.44
C PHE A 47 2.72 -1.47 -3.66
N GLU A 48 3.73 -2.01 -4.34
CA GLU A 48 4.75 -2.82 -3.71
C GLU A 48 5.65 -2.02 -2.77
N PHE A 49 6.17 -0.89 -3.24
CA PHE A 49 7.14 -0.11 -2.48
C PHE A 49 6.46 0.83 -1.49
N SER A 50 5.61 1.74 -1.95
CA SER A 50 5.02 2.75 -1.08
C SER A 50 4.11 2.09 -0.04
N PHE A 51 3.11 1.32 -0.46
CA PHE A 51 2.15 0.73 0.48
C PHE A 51 2.66 -0.58 1.11
N GLY A 52 3.25 -1.45 0.29
CA GLY A 52 3.71 -2.77 0.72
C GLY A 52 4.94 -2.73 1.62
N ASP A 53 5.86 -1.78 1.41
CA ASP A 53 7.09 -1.70 2.17
C ASP A 53 7.17 -0.46 3.08
N ILE A 54 6.73 0.73 2.67
CA ILE A 54 6.85 1.94 3.51
C ILE A 54 5.72 2.03 4.53
N TYR A 55 4.47 2.11 4.10
CA TYR A 55 3.33 2.28 5.00
C TYR A 55 3.10 1.06 5.91
N SER A 56 3.45 -0.14 5.45
CA SER A 56 3.33 -1.38 6.24
C SER A 56 4.45 -1.58 7.27
N ARG A 57 5.47 -0.69 7.35
CA ARG A 57 6.57 -0.85 8.33
C ARG A 57 6.05 -0.77 9.77
N PRO A 58 6.58 -1.60 10.68
CA PRO A 58 6.34 -1.41 12.11
C PRO A 58 7.05 -0.15 12.62
N GLY A 59 6.60 0.39 13.76
CA GLY A 59 7.30 1.43 14.52
C GLY A 59 6.65 2.82 14.48
N LEU A 60 5.89 3.14 13.43
CA LEU A 60 5.08 4.37 13.35
C LEU A 60 3.65 4.01 12.96
N ASP A 61 2.67 4.58 13.66
CA ASP A 61 1.27 4.46 13.28
C ASP A 61 0.97 5.29 12.02
N LEU A 62 -0.22 5.09 11.43
CA LEU A 62 -0.61 5.77 10.20
C LEU A 62 -0.62 7.29 10.37
N ARG A 63 -1.16 7.77 11.50
CA ARG A 63 -1.25 9.20 11.80
C ARG A 63 0.12 9.88 11.84
N ALA A 64 1.16 9.19 12.30
CA ALA A 64 2.52 9.73 12.30
C ALA A 64 3.19 9.74 10.91
N ARG A 65 2.57 9.12 9.90
CA ARG A 65 3.08 9.01 8.53
C ARG A 65 2.40 9.94 7.53
N GLU A 66 1.24 10.48 7.89
CA GLU A 66 0.45 11.47 7.14
C GLU A 66 0.71 12.89 7.65
#